data_AF-A0A5J5ACB7-F1
#
_entry.id   AF-A0A5J5ACB7-F1
#
_cell.length_a   1.000
_cell.length_b   1.000
_cell.length_c   1.000
_cell.angle_alpha   90.00
_cell.angle_beta   90.00
_cell.angle_gamma   90.00
#
_symmetry.space_group_name_H-M   'P 1'
#
loop_
_entity.id
_entity.type
_entity.pdbx_description
1 polymer ?
#
loop_
_entity_poly.entity_id
_entity_poly.type
_entity_poly.pdbx_seq_one_letter_code
_entity_poly.pdbx_strand_id
1 'polypeptide(L)'
;MAISVQASVLTQNLEPQVIRRSANYHPSIWGDHFLAYASDFTTTNIAHTEQQFEGVKEEVRKMLVAAADEPSKQLNLIDAIQRLGVSYHFENDIDAALQLIYDTCHAHDNQDNDDLHIVALWFRLLRQHGHYVSCDVFNKFKDSKGKFKEFLLSDARGMLSLYEATHLRVHGEEILDEALAFTAAYLESLVSHSSHLSNAFATQVTHALKQPIRKGLPRLEARHYISVYQEVGEKI
;
A
#
# COMPACT_ATOMS: atom_id res chain seq x y z
N MET A 1 56.90 -77.53 -2.43
CA MET A 1 55.59 -77.45 -1.76
C MET A 1 55.62 -76.27 -0.80
N ALA A 2 54.88 -75.22 -1.09
CA ALA A 2 54.56 -74.17 -0.14
C ALA A 2 53.15 -73.69 -0.48
N ILE A 3 52.19 -74.01 0.39
CA ILE A 3 50.79 -73.59 0.26
C ILE A 3 50.73 -72.20 0.90
N SER A 4 50.54 -71.16 0.08
CA SER A 4 50.22 -69.83 0.56
C SER A 4 48.71 -69.66 0.52
N VAL A 5 48.09 -69.60 1.71
CA VAL A 5 46.67 -69.31 1.88
C VAL A 5 46.51 -67.79 1.86
N GLN A 6 45.93 -67.25 0.79
CA GLN A 6 45.45 -65.86 0.80
C GLN A 6 44.04 -65.83 1.38
N ALA A 7 43.92 -65.34 2.62
CA ALA A 7 42.66 -64.91 3.18
C ALA A 7 42.28 -63.55 2.56
N SER A 8 41.28 -63.54 1.69
CA SER A 8 40.63 -62.31 1.23
C SER A 8 39.74 -61.79 2.36
N VAL A 9 40.19 -60.73 3.04
CA VAL A 9 39.32 -59.96 3.94
C VAL A 9 38.73 -58.81 3.13
N LEU A 10 37.48 -58.99 2.69
CA LEU A 10 36.63 -57.90 2.19
C LEU A 10 36.31 -56.99 3.38
N THR A 11 37.09 -55.94 3.59
CA THR A 11 36.68 -54.80 4.42
C THR A 11 35.59 -54.04 3.66
N GLN A 12 34.34 -54.46 3.85
CA GLN A 12 33.19 -53.61 3.55
C GLN A 12 33.25 -52.41 4.50
N ASN A 13 33.58 -51.24 3.95
CA ASN A 13 33.33 -49.96 4.62
C ASN A 13 31.81 -49.80 4.78
N LEU A 14 31.26 -50.39 5.83
CA LEU A 14 29.90 -50.11 6.29
C LEU A 14 29.96 -48.74 6.99
N GLU A 15 29.85 -47.66 6.22
CA GLU A 15 29.44 -46.39 6.82
C GLU A 15 28.08 -46.63 7.49
N PRO A 16 27.92 -46.32 8.79
CA PRO A 16 26.65 -46.51 9.46
C PRO A 16 25.62 -45.63 8.76
N GLN A 17 24.61 -46.24 8.14
CA GLN A 17 23.48 -45.50 7.59
C GLN A 17 22.82 -44.75 8.73
N VAL A 18 23.09 -43.46 8.82
CA VAL A 18 22.40 -42.57 9.74
C VAL A 18 21.00 -42.36 9.18
N ILE A 19 20.04 -43.14 9.65
CA ILE A 19 18.62 -43.00 9.29
C ILE A 19 18.10 -41.71 9.95
N ARG A 20 18.28 -40.57 9.28
CA ARG A 20 17.67 -39.29 9.67
C ARG A 20 16.34 -39.09 8.96
N ARG A 21 15.34 -38.62 9.70
CA ARG A 21 14.05 -38.21 9.10
C ARG A 21 14.28 -36.95 8.26
N SER A 22 13.79 -36.96 7.03
CA SER A 22 13.76 -35.80 6.14
C SER A 22 12.42 -35.06 6.32
N ALA A 23 12.47 -33.73 6.34
CA ALA A 23 11.27 -32.89 6.34
C ALA A 23 10.69 -32.65 4.93
N ASN A 24 11.34 -33.17 3.88
CA ASN A 24 10.92 -33.04 2.48
C ASN A 24 10.67 -31.57 2.05
N TYR A 25 11.55 -30.66 2.45
CA TYR A 25 11.47 -29.26 2.03
C TYR A 25 11.59 -29.13 0.52
N HIS A 26 10.79 -28.23 -0.06
CA HIS A 26 10.88 -27.90 -1.48
C HIS A 26 12.20 -27.15 -1.77
N PRO A 27 12.82 -27.35 -2.95
CA PRO A 27 13.93 -26.54 -3.41
C PRO A 27 13.65 -25.03 -3.39
N SER A 28 14.71 -24.21 -3.38
CA SER A 28 14.59 -22.75 -3.48
C SER A 28 13.81 -22.34 -4.74
N ILE A 29 12.86 -21.41 -4.60
CA ILE A 29 12.11 -20.83 -5.73
C ILE A 29 13.03 -20.10 -6.72
N TRP A 30 14.25 -19.74 -6.30
CA TRP A 30 15.22 -18.99 -7.09
C TRP A 30 16.30 -19.86 -7.72
N GLY A 31 16.47 -21.11 -7.28
CA GLY A 31 17.60 -21.96 -7.69
C GLY A 31 18.92 -21.19 -7.68
N ASP A 32 19.64 -21.24 -8.81
CA ASP A 32 20.93 -20.56 -9.02
C ASP A 32 20.81 -19.21 -9.75
N HIS A 33 19.58 -18.67 -9.92
CA HIS A 33 19.30 -17.49 -10.73
C HIS A 33 20.17 -16.27 -10.36
N PHE A 34 20.36 -16.02 -9.06
CA PHE A 34 21.13 -14.87 -8.58
C PHE A 34 22.65 -15.03 -8.70
N LEU A 35 23.15 -16.22 -9.01
CA LEU A 35 24.58 -16.44 -9.24
C LEU A 35 25.02 -15.84 -10.59
N ALA A 36 24.12 -15.80 -11.59
CA ALA A 36 24.38 -15.20 -12.90
C ALA A 36 24.15 -13.67 -12.92
N TYR A 37 23.17 -13.18 -12.16
CA TYR A 37 22.80 -11.75 -12.14
C TYR A 37 23.95 -10.83 -11.67
N ALA A 38 24.85 -11.31 -10.81
CA ALA A 38 26.00 -10.55 -10.35
C ALA A 38 27.03 -10.25 -11.48
N SER A 39 26.91 -10.90 -12.64
CA SER A 39 27.89 -10.80 -13.74
C SER A 39 27.57 -9.72 -14.79
N ASP A 40 26.31 -9.32 -14.95
CA ASP A 40 25.84 -8.52 -16.09
C ASP A 40 25.54 -7.04 -15.80
N PHE A 41 25.89 -6.55 -14.60
CA PHE A 41 25.62 -5.16 -14.21
C PHE A 41 26.56 -4.18 -14.94
N THR A 42 26.21 -3.78 -16.16
CA THR A 42 26.99 -2.82 -16.96
C THR A 42 26.58 -1.38 -16.67
N THR A 43 27.56 -0.57 -16.24
CA THR A 43 27.43 0.80 -15.74
C THR A 43 26.94 1.82 -16.79
N THR A 44 26.96 1.47 -18.07
CA THR A 44 26.68 2.39 -19.20
C THR A 44 25.20 2.70 -19.42
N ASN A 45 24.27 1.83 -18.99
CA ASN A 45 22.83 2.13 -19.06
C ASN A 45 22.34 3.05 -17.94
N ILE A 46 23.12 3.25 -16.88
CA ILE A 46 22.70 3.97 -15.67
C ILE A 46 22.62 5.48 -15.93
N ALA A 47 23.63 6.07 -16.56
CA ALA A 47 23.74 7.53 -16.71
C ALA A 47 22.62 8.17 -17.55
N HIS A 48 22.18 7.51 -18.63
CA HIS A 48 21.06 8.00 -19.44
C HIS A 48 19.71 7.86 -18.72
N THR A 49 19.53 6.77 -17.96
CA THR A 49 18.34 6.56 -17.13
C THR A 49 18.28 7.53 -15.95
N GLU A 50 19.42 7.91 -15.37
CA GLU A 50 19.51 8.91 -14.29
C GLU A 50 19.04 10.30 -14.73
N GLN A 51 19.43 10.76 -15.94
CA GLN A 51 19.00 12.07 -16.43
C GLN A 51 17.47 12.13 -16.66
N GLN A 52 16.90 11.06 -17.24
CA GLN A 52 15.44 10.97 -17.42
C GLN A 52 14.73 10.93 -16.06
N PHE A 53 15.27 10.18 -15.11
CA PHE A 53 14.73 10.08 -13.75
C PHE A 53 14.69 11.44 -13.05
N GLU A 54 15.78 12.22 -13.11
CA GLU A 54 15.81 13.53 -12.47
C GLU A 54 14.83 14.51 -13.14
N GLY A 55 14.66 14.42 -14.47
CA GLY A 55 13.66 15.20 -15.20
C GLY A 55 12.24 14.94 -14.70
N VAL A 56 11.83 13.67 -14.60
CA VAL A 56 10.49 13.28 -14.12
C VAL A 56 10.31 13.65 -12.65
N LYS A 57 11.36 13.53 -11.83
CA LYS A 57 11.32 13.92 -10.41
C LYS A 57 11.05 15.41 -10.25
N GLU A 58 11.71 16.26 -11.04
CA GLU A 58 11.45 17.70 -11.06
C GLU A 58 10.04 18.05 -11.56
N GLU A 59 9.49 17.29 -12.51
CA GLU A 59 8.09 17.46 -12.93
C GLU A 59 7.13 17.17 -11.78
N VAL A 60 7.30 16.07 -11.06
CA VAL A 60 6.47 15.72 -9.90
C VAL A 60 6.59 16.77 -8.78
N ARG A 61 7.79 17.33 -8.54
CA ARG A 61 7.96 18.45 -7.60
C ARG A 61 7.16 19.69 -8.02
N LYS A 62 7.24 20.07 -9.30
CA LYS A 62 6.46 21.21 -9.82
C LYS A 62 4.97 20.98 -9.67
N MET A 63 4.51 19.75 -9.83
CA MET A 63 3.12 19.38 -9.63
C MET A 63 2.68 19.50 -8.16
N LEU A 64 3.52 19.09 -7.21
CA LEU A 64 3.24 19.28 -5.78
C LEU A 64 3.12 20.76 -5.41
N VAL A 65 3.98 21.60 -5.98
CA VAL A 65 3.94 23.06 -5.79
C VAL A 65 2.70 23.67 -6.46
N ALA A 66 2.39 23.27 -7.70
CA ALA A 66 1.24 23.78 -8.44
C ALA A 66 -0.11 23.38 -7.79
N ALA A 67 -0.15 22.23 -7.11
CA ALA A 67 -1.33 21.77 -6.38
C ALA A 67 -1.51 22.45 -5.01
N ALA A 68 -0.56 23.27 -4.55
CA ALA A 68 -0.61 23.88 -3.21
C ALA A 68 -1.83 24.80 -2.98
N ASP A 69 -2.37 25.40 -4.05
CA ASP A 69 -3.57 26.24 -3.98
C ASP A 69 -4.86 25.42 -3.86
N GLU A 70 -4.82 24.10 -4.10
CA GLU A 70 -5.98 23.21 -4.08
C GLU A 70 -5.70 21.96 -3.22
N PRO A 71 -6.01 22.02 -1.90
CA PRO A 71 -5.67 20.95 -0.95
C PRO A 71 -6.19 19.56 -1.36
N SER A 72 -7.37 19.47 -1.98
CA SER A 72 -7.94 18.20 -2.47
C SER A 72 -7.06 17.54 -3.54
N LYS A 73 -6.56 18.31 -4.51
CA LYS A 73 -5.64 17.81 -5.53
C LYS A 73 -4.28 17.46 -4.93
N GLN A 74 -3.79 18.28 -4.02
CA GLN A 74 -2.52 18.04 -3.35
C GLN A 74 -2.55 16.73 -2.55
N LEU A 75 -3.63 16.46 -1.79
CA LEU A 75 -3.82 15.20 -1.07
C LEU A 75 -3.86 13.98 -1.99
N ASN A 76 -4.58 14.08 -3.12
CA ASN A 76 -4.62 13.00 -4.11
C ASN A 76 -3.24 12.71 -4.72
N LEU A 77 -2.48 13.76 -5.03
CA LEU A 77 -1.12 13.63 -5.56
C LEU A 77 -0.18 12.98 -4.53
N ILE A 78 -0.23 13.43 -3.27
CA ILE A 78 0.56 12.84 -2.17
C ILE A 78 0.21 11.35 -2.01
N ASP A 79 -1.08 11.00 -2.01
CA ASP A 79 -1.52 9.61 -1.92
C ASP A 79 -0.99 8.75 -3.06
N ALA A 80 -1.08 9.25 -4.29
CA ALA A 80 -0.57 8.54 -5.45
C ALA A 80 0.95 8.33 -5.37
N ILE A 81 1.72 9.35 -4.98
CA ILE A 81 3.18 9.26 -4.81
C ILE A 81 3.54 8.20 -3.75
N GLN A 82 2.84 8.20 -2.61
CA GLN A 82 3.05 7.21 -1.55
C GLN A 82 2.69 5.80 -2.00
N ARG A 83 1.52 5.63 -2.64
CA ARG A 83 1.03 4.33 -3.08
C ARG A 83 1.80 3.77 -4.28
N LEU A 84 2.44 4.62 -5.09
CA LEU A 84 3.41 4.19 -6.12
C LEU A 84 4.77 3.78 -5.54
N GLY A 85 5.00 3.99 -4.24
CA GLY A 85 6.22 3.58 -3.56
C GLY A 85 7.45 4.41 -3.96
N VAL A 86 7.24 5.67 -4.35
CA VAL A 86 8.29 6.62 -4.74
C VAL A 86 8.38 7.84 -3.81
N SER A 87 7.63 7.84 -2.70
CA SER A 87 7.60 8.95 -1.72
C SER A 87 8.94 9.28 -1.10
N TYR A 88 9.87 8.32 -1.01
CA TYR A 88 11.21 8.52 -0.46
C TYR A 88 12.06 9.55 -1.26
N HIS A 89 11.62 9.92 -2.47
CA HIS A 89 12.25 11.00 -3.25
C HIS A 89 11.72 12.41 -2.92
N PHE A 90 10.61 12.49 -2.19
CA PHE A 90 9.81 13.70 -1.97
C PHE A 90 9.44 13.90 -0.50
N GLU A 91 10.14 13.28 0.45
CA GLU A 91 9.76 13.29 1.88
C GLU A 91 9.58 14.72 2.41
N ASN A 92 10.59 15.58 2.21
CA ASN A 92 10.52 16.98 2.63
C ASN A 92 9.38 17.76 1.95
N ASP A 93 9.13 17.49 0.65
CA ASP A 93 8.09 18.16 -0.13
C ASP A 93 6.69 17.76 0.39
N ILE A 94 6.50 16.48 0.71
CA ILE A 94 5.27 15.92 1.27
C ILE A 94 5.04 16.45 2.69
N ASP A 95 6.07 16.42 3.54
CA ASP A 95 5.97 16.88 4.92
C ASP A 95 5.62 18.36 4.99
N ALA A 96 6.26 19.20 4.16
CA ALA A 96 5.93 20.62 4.06
C ALA A 96 4.49 20.86 3.58
N ALA A 97 4.03 20.10 2.58
CA ALA A 97 2.67 20.21 2.08
C ALA A 97 1.62 19.80 3.13
N LEU A 98 1.83 18.67 3.82
CA LEU A 98 0.91 18.20 4.86
C LEU A 98 0.90 19.12 6.08
N GLN A 99 2.06 19.69 6.47
CA GLN A 99 2.13 20.70 7.52
C GLN A 99 1.32 21.95 7.15
N LEU A 100 1.46 22.46 5.93
CA LEU A 100 0.68 23.60 5.46
C LEU A 100 -0.83 23.30 5.46
N ILE A 101 -1.23 22.12 4.98
CA ILE A 101 -2.62 21.66 5.00
C ILE A 101 -3.14 21.59 6.44
N TYR A 102 -2.34 21.06 7.38
CA TYR A 102 -2.69 20.95 8.77
C TYR A 102 -2.91 22.32 9.43
N ASP A 103 -1.99 23.26 9.22
CA ASP A 103 -2.07 24.60 9.80
C ASP A 103 -3.25 25.40 9.23
N THR A 104 -3.51 25.27 7.93
CA THR A 104 -4.62 25.95 7.25
C THR A 104 -5.97 25.40 7.70
N CYS A 105 -6.09 24.08 7.88
CA CYS A 105 -7.31 23.43 8.36
C CYS A 105 -7.55 23.58 9.88
N HIS A 106 -6.54 23.94 10.67
CA HIS A 106 -6.75 24.32 12.07
C HIS A 106 -7.14 25.80 12.21
N ALA A 107 -6.72 26.64 11.27
CA ALA A 107 -7.09 28.06 11.24
C ALA A 107 -8.52 28.28 10.72
N HIS A 108 -8.98 27.44 9.80
CA HIS A 108 -10.36 27.41 9.31
C HIS A 108 -10.98 26.10 9.74
N ASP A 109 -12.02 26.13 10.58
CA ASP A 109 -12.85 24.98 10.95
C ASP A 109 -13.50 24.44 9.65
N ASN A 110 -12.73 23.68 8.86
CA ASN A 110 -13.01 23.20 7.51
C ASN A 110 -14.03 22.04 7.57
N GLN A 111 -15.09 22.23 8.35
CA GLN A 111 -16.26 21.38 8.39
C GLN A 111 -17.01 21.40 7.06
N ASP A 112 -16.79 22.41 6.20
CA ASP A 112 -17.52 22.64 4.95
C ASP A 112 -17.14 21.71 3.77
N ASN A 113 -16.08 20.89 3.87
CA ASN A 113 -15.82 19.92 2.79
C ASN A 113 -16.73 18.70 2.93
N ASP A 114 -17.80 18.63 2.14
CA ASP A 114 -18.77 17.54 2.15
C ASP A 114 -18.30 16.27 1.41
N ASP A 115 -17.10 16.28 0.81
CA ASP A 115 -16.55 15.12 0.11
C ASP A 115 -15.94 14.11 1.11
N LEU A 116 -16.55 12.93 1.20
CA LEU A 116 -16.10 11.85 2.07
C LEU A 116 -14.70 11.35 1.71
N HIS A 117 -14.39 11.24 0.42
CA HIS A 117 -13.08 10.81 -0.04
C HIS A 117 -11.99 11.78 0.42
N ILE A 118 -12.18 13.08 0.23
CA ILE A 118 -11.17 14.08 0.61
C ILE A 118 -10.98 14.13 2.13
N VAL A 119 -12.07 14.10 2.91
CA VAL A 119 -11.97 14.13 4.38
C VAL A 119 -11.28 12.88 4.92
N ALA A 120 -11.64 11.70 4.40
CA ALA A 120 -10.99 10.45 4.79
C ALA A 120 -9.51 10.42 4.40
N LEU A 121 -9.18 10.95 3.21
CA LEU A 121 -7.81 11.02 2.72
C LEU A 121 -6.95 11.96 3.57
N TRP A 122 -7.47 13.16 3.85
CA TRP A 122 -6.86 14.15 4.74
C TRP A 122 -6.57 13.55 6.12
N PHE A 123 -7.59 12.94 6.75
CA PHE A 123 -7.47 12.28 8.05
C PHE A 123 -6.38 11.20 8.02
N ARG A 124 -6.40 10.35 6.99
CA ARG A 124 -5.46 9.24 6.85
C ARG A 124 -4.02 9.73 6.69
N LEU A 125 -3.78 10.62 5.73
CA LEU A 125 -2.43 11.10 5.41
C LEU A 125 -1.81 11.85 6.59
N LEU A 126 -2.58 12.73 7.25
CA LEU A 126 -2.09 13.46 8.42
C LEU A 126 -1.73 12.54 9.59
N ARG A 127 -2.59 11.56 9.92
CA ARG A 127 -2.27 10.61 11.00
C ARG A 127 -1.08 9.71 10.65
N GLN A 128 -0.90 9.34 9.39
CA GLN A 128 0.27 8.58 8.95
C GLN A 128 1.57 9.35 9.16
N HIS A 129 1.50 10.68 9.06
CA HIS A 129 2.61 11.61 9.29
C HIS A 129 2.73 12.14 10.73
N GLY A 130 1.96 11.57 11.66
CA GLY A 130 2.08 11.88 13.09
C GLY A 130 1.32 13.13 13.55
N HIS A 131 0.52 13.75 12.69
CA HIS A 131 -0.37 14.83 13.10
C HIS A 131 -1.59 14.29 13.87
N TYR A 132 -1.98 15.01 14.93
CA TYR A 132 -3.21 14.69 15.65
C TYR A 132 -4.43 15.24 14.90
N VAL A 133 -5.34 14.34 14.54
CA VAL A 133 -6.61 14.69 13.89
C VAL A 133 -7.73 13.99 14.65
N SER A 134 -8.73 14.73 15.15
CA SER A 134 -9.87 14.10 15.84
C SER A 134 -10.72 13.27 14.87
N CYS A 135 -11.20 12.10 15.33
CA CYS A 135 -12.18 11.30 14.58
C CYS A 135 -13.56 11.97 14.48
N ASP A 136 -13.81 13.03 15.27
CA ASP A 136 -15.05 13.81 15.23
C ASP A 136 -15.30 14.49 13.88
N VAL A 137 -14.26 14.64 13.05
CA VAL A 137 -14.38 15.14 11.67
C VAL A 137 -15.38 14.33 10.85
N PHE A 138 -15.64 13.07 11.22
CA PHE A 138 -16.60 12.20 10.54
C PHE A 138 -18.04 12.36 11.04
N ASN A 139 -18.31 13.12 12.12
CA ASN A 139 -19.66 13.33 12.64
C ASN A 139 -20.59 14.01 11.62
N LYS A 140 -20.06 14.85 10.73
CA LYS A 140 -20.84 15.48 9.65
C LYS A 140 -21.43 14.49 8.64
N PHE A 141 -20.85 13.29 8.55
CA PHE A 141 -21.36 12.19 7.74
C PHE A 141 -22.38 11.32 8.47
N LYS A 142 -22.77 11.69 9.70
CA LYS A 142 -23.77 11.00 10.51
C LYS A 142 -25.10 11.74 10.51
N ASP A 143 -26.19 11.01 10.62
CA ASP A 143 -27.55 11.52 10.73
C ASP A 143 -27.88 11.95 12.17
N SER A 144 -29.10 12.45 12.39
CA SER A 144 -29.58 12.85 13.73
C SER A 144 -29.71 11.69 14.71
N LYS A 145 -29.68 10.43 14.25
CA LYS A 145 -29.67 9.22 15.08
C LYS A 145 -28.25 8.77 15.41
N GLY A 146 -27.23 9.50 14.95
CA GLY A 146 -25.83 9.16 15.15
C GLY A 146 -25.41 7.93 14.35
N LYS A 147 -25.97 7.70 13.15
CA LYS A 147 -25.52 6.68 12.20
C LYS A 147 -24.98 7.29 10.91
N PHE A 148 -24.03 6.65 10.24
CA PHE A 148 -23.59 7.09 8.92
C PHE A 148 -24.75 7.21 7.93
N LYS A 149 -24.82 8.33 7.21
CA LYS A 149 -25.93 8.68 6.32
C LYS A 149 -25.99 7.70 5.14
N GLU A 150 -27.21 7.25 4.80
CA GLU A 150 -27.40 6.26 3.73
C GLU A 150 -26.98 6.75 2.33
N PHE A 151 -27.01 8.06 2.07
CA PHE A 151 -26.57 8.59 0.77
C PHE A 151 -25.08 8.32 0.48
N LEU A 152 -24.25 8.06 1.51
CA LEU A 152 -22.84 7.72 1.32
C LEU A 152 -22.66 6.41 0.52
N LEU A 153 -23.69 5.56 0.49
CA LEU A 153 -23.67 4.30 -0.26
C LEU A 153 -23.59 4.53 -1.78
N SER A 154 -23.86 5.74 -2.29
CA SER A 154 -23.60 6.06 -3.70
C SER A 154 -22.15 6.45 -4.01
N ASP A 155 -21.34 6.77 -2.99
CA ASP A 155 -19.95 7.18 -3.16
C ASP A 155 -18.97 6.04 -2.84
N ALA A 156 -18.77 5.16 -3.81
CA ALA A 156 -17.87 4.02 -3.64
C ALA A 156 -16.42 4.43 -3.34
N ARG A 157 -15.92 5.53 -3.93
CA ARG A 157 -14.55 6.02 -3.72
C ARG A 157 -14.38 6.57 -2.30
N GLY A 158 -15.34 7.37 -1.82
CA GLY A 158 -15.38 7.85 -0.44
C GLY A 158 -15.46 6.71 0.56
N MET A 159 -16.29 5.70 0.30
CA MET A 159 -16.42 4.53 1.17
C MET A 159 -15.11 3.74 1.29
N LEU A 160 -14.41 3.51 0.17
CA LEU A 160 -13.08 2.89 0.20
C LEU A 160 -12.06 3.74 0.96
N SER A 161 -12.12 5.06 0.81
CA SER A 161 -11.19 5.98 1.46
C SER A 161 -11.42 6.02 2.97
N LEU A 162 -12.69 6.05 3.41
CA LEU A 162 -13.07 5.95 4.82
C LEU A 162 -12.66 4.59 5.38
N TYR A 163 -12.90 3.49 4.66
CA TYR A 163 -12.44 2.16 5.06
C TYR A 163 -10.93 2.15 5.36
N GLU A 164 -10.11 2.67 4.44
CA GLU A 164 -8.66 2.75 4.65
C GLU A 164 -8.27 3.65 5.83
N ALA A 165 -8.96 4.77 6.01
CA ALA A 165 -8.75 5.70 7.12
C ALA A 165 -9.04 5.05 8.49
N THR A 166 -10.06 4.19 8.59
CA THR A 166 -10.44 3.54 9.87
C THR A 166 -9.38 2.58 10.41
N HIS A 167 -8.41 2.15 9.60
CA HIS A 167 -7.27 1.34 10.08
C HIS A 167 -6.21 2.16 10.82
N LEU A 168 -6.37 3.49 10.92
CA LEU A 168 -5.58 4.40 11.76
C LEU A 168 -6.25 4.75 13.10
N ARG A 169 -7.35 4.08 13.43
CA ARG A 169 -8.05 4.28 14.70
C ARG A 169 -7.21 3.87 15.90
N VAL A 170 -7.41 4.56 17.01
CA VAL A 170 -6.87 4.22 18.33
C VAL A 170 -7.99 3.84 19.29
N HIS A 171 -7.63 3.37 20.48
CA HIS A 171 -8.60 2.92 21.47
C HIS A 171 -9.50 4.08 21.94
N GLY A 172 -10.81 3.85 22.01
CA GLY A 172 -11.80 4.86 22.40
C GLY A 172 -12.43 5.62 21.23
N GLU A 173 -12.03 5.37 19.99
CA GLU A 173 -12.59 6.03 18.80
C GLU A 173 -13.77 5.26 18.21
N GLU A 174 -14.89 5.20 18.93
CA GLU A 174 -16.09 4.43 18.55
C GLU A 174 -16.64 4.79 17.16
N ILE A 175 -16.50 6.06 16.75
CA ILE A 175 -16.91 6.54 15.42
C ILE A 175 -16.18 5.76 14.31
N LEU A 176 -14.90 5.45 14.51
CA LEU A 176 -14.09 4.73 13.52
C LEU A 176 -14.34 3.23 13.55
N ASP A 177 -14.70 2.67 14.71
CA ASP A 177 -15.15 1.28 14.80
C ASP A 177 -16.49 1.09 14.06
N GLU A 178 -17.44 2.01 14.22
CA GLU A 178 -18.69 2.03 13.46
C GLU A 178 -18.42 2.22 11.96
N ALA A 179 -17.58 3.18 11.60
CA ALA A 179 -17.22 3.46 10.21
C ALA A 179 -16.57 2.24 9.53
N LEU A 180 -15.71 1.51 10.25
CA LEU A 180 -15.10 0.29 9.72
C LEU A 180 -16.17 -0.75 9.40
N ALA A 181 -17.10 -1.00 10.33
CA ALA A 181 -18.16 -1.98 10.10
C ALA A 181 -19.09 -1.56 8.95
N PHE A 182 -19.47 -0.28 8.90
CA PHE A 182 -20.31 0.29 7.86
C PHE A 182 -19.66 0.18 6.47
N THR A 183 -18.40 0.60 6.35
CA THR A 183 -17.68 0.59 5.07
C THR A 183 -17.33 -0.82 4.62
N ALA A 184 -16.92 -1.72 5.53
CA ALA A 184 -16.64 -3.12 5.19
C ALA A 184 -17.86 -3.82 4.62
N ALA A 185 -19.02 -3.72 5.28
CA ALA A 185 -20.26 -4.34 4.81
C ALA A 185 -20.69 -3.82 3.43
N TYR A 186 -20.55 -2.52 3.20
CA TYR A 186 -20.82 -1.92 1.88
C TYR A 186 -19.87 -2.44 0.80
N LEU A 187 -18.55 -2.42 1.05
CA LEU A 187 -17.54 -2.82 0.07
C LEU A 187 -17.62 -4.32 -0.27
N GLU A 188 -17.90 -5.18 0.72
CA GLU A 188 -18.15 -6.61 0.50
C GLU A 188 -19.38 -6.84 -0.38
N SER A 189 -20.47 -6.12 -0.11
CA SER A 189 -21.68 -6.16 -0.94
C SER A 189 -21.40 -5.64 -2.35
N LEU A 190 -20.63 -4.56 -2.47
CA LEU A 190 -20.28 -3.92 -3.73
C LEU A 190 -19.52 -4.90 -4.64
N VAL A 191 -18.51 -5.61 -4.12
CA VAL A 191 -17.75 -6.61 -4.87
C VAL A 191 -18.60 -7.84 -5.23
N SER A 192 -19.52 -8.24 -4.35
CA SER A 192 -20.36 -9.43 -4.56
C SER A 192 -21.45 -9.24 -5.62
N HIS A 193 -21.98 -8.02 -5.77
CA HIS A 193 -23.15 -7.75 -6.61
C HIS A 193 -22.84 -6.97 -7.90
N SER A 194 -21.63 -6.44 -8.06
CA SER A 194 -21.33 -5.52 -9.17
C SER A 194 -20.48 -6.17 -10.26
N SER A 195 -21.14 -6.77 -11.25
CA SER A 195 -20.50 -7.18 -12.51
C SER A 195 -20.09 -6.01 -13.42
N HIS A 196 -20.45 -4.77 -13.04
CA HIS A 196 -20.29 -3.54 -13.85
C HIS A 196 -19.23 -2.56 -13.33
N LEU A 197 -18.54 -2.86 -12.23
CA LEU A 197 -17.41 -2.03 -11.79
C LEU A 197 -16.25 -2.14 -12.78
N SER A 198 -15.48 -1.07 -12.94
CA SER A 198 -14.20 -1.18 -13.65
C SER A 198 -13.35 -2.26 -12.98
N ASN A 199 -12.69 -3.07 -13.80
CA ASN A 199 -11.85 -4.16 -13.30
C ASN A 199 -10.82 -3.64 -12.28
N ALA A 200 -10.23 -2.48 -12.55
CA ALA A 200 -9.30 -1.79 -11.65
C ALA A 200 -9.89 -1.50 -10.26
N PHE A 201 -11.07 -0.86 -10.19
CA PHE A 201 -11.63 -0.43 -8.91
C PHE A 201 -12.12 -1.63 -8.09
N ALA A 202 -12.77 -2.61 -8.72
CA ALA A 202 -13.17 -3.84 -8.04
C ALA A 202 -11.95 -4.61 -7.49
N THR A 203 -10.86 -4.66 -8.26
CA THR A 203 -9.59 -5.25 -7.81
C THR A 203 -9.02 -4.49 -6.61
N GLN A 204 -9.06 -3.16 -6.65
CA GLN A 204 -8.60 -2.32 -5.54
C GLN A 204 -9.42 -2.55 -4.27
N VAL A 205 -10.76 -2.59 -4.36
CA VAL A 205 -11.63 -2.87 -3.21
C VAL A 205 -11.38 -4.26 -2.65
N THR A 206 -11.29 -5.27 -3.51
CA THR A 206 -11.01 -6.66 -3.11
C THR A 206 -9.66 -6.77 -2.38
N HIS A 207 -8.65 -6.07 -2.89
CA HIS A 207 -7.33 -6.02 -2.27
C HIS A 207 -7.37 -5.34 -0.90
N ALA A 208 -8.02 -4.17 -0.79
CA ALA A 208 -8.16 -3.44 0.47
C ALA A 208 -8.88 -4.26 1.56
N LEU A 209 -9.97 -4.96 1.21
CA LEU A 209 -10.71 -5.83 2.13
C LEU A 209 -9.84 -6.98 2.67
N LYS A 210 -8.91 -7.49 1.85
CA LYS A 210 -7.96 -8.52 2.26
C LYS A 210 -6.81 -7.95 3.09
N GLN A 211 -6.25 -6.82 2.65
CA GLN A 211 -5.12 -6.16 3.26
C GLN A 211 -5.23 -4.64 3.07
N PRO A 212 -5.66 -3.92 4.12
CA PRO A 212 -5.68 -2.46 4.11
C PRO A 212 -4.28 -1.89 3.96
N ILE A 213 -4.17 -0.70 3.36
CA ILE A 213 -2.91 0.00 3.09
C ILE A 213 -2.04 0.08 4.36
N ARG A 214 -2.66 0.39 5.50
CA ARG A 214 -1.96 0.54 6.79
C ARG A 214 -1.28 -0.75 7.28
N LYS A 215 -1.73 -1.91 6.82
CA LYS A 215 -1.22 -3.25 7.16
C LYS A 215 -0.39 -3.86 6.02
N GLY A 216 -0.26 -3.16 4.90
CA GLY A 216 0.54 -3.54 3.74
C GLY A 216 2.02 -3.20 3.90
N LEU A 217 2.90 -3.96 3.23
CA LEU A 217 4.30 -3.57 3.07
C LEU A 217 4.38 -2.60 1.88
N PRO A 218 4.89 -1.36 2.06
CA PRO A 218 4.82 -0.32 1.02
C PRO A 218 5.31 -0.76 -0.36
N ARG A 219 6.37 -1.57 -0.42
CA ARG A 219 6.94 -2.04 -1.69
C ARG A 219 6.07 -3.10 -2.40
N LEU A 220 5.36 -3.93 -1.65
CA LEU A 220 4.42 -4.90 -2.21
C LEU A 220 3.13 -4.21 -2.65
N GLU A 221 2.63 -3.28 -1.83
CA GLU A 221 1.47 -2.46 -2.16
C GLU A 221 1.71 -1.65 -3.44
N ALA A 222 2.90 -1.05 -3.58
CA ALA A 222 3.28 -0.31 -4.78
C ALA A 222 3.22 -1.15 -6.05
N ARG A 223 3.70 -2.40 -5.99
CA ARG A 223 3.62 -3.31 -7.14
C ARG A 223 2.19 -3.58 -7.57
N HIS A 224 1.26 -3.72 -6.63
CA HIS A 224 -0.17 -3.89 -6.94
C HIS A 224 -0.78 -2.58 -7.46
N TYR A 225 -0.44 -1.45 -6.86
CA TYR A 225 -1.04 -0.17 -7.19
C TYR A 225 -0.60 0.38 -8.54
N ILE A 226 0.62 0.11 -9.02
CA ILE A 226 1.10 0.57 -10.33
C ILE A 226 0.14 0.16 -11.46
N SER A 227 -0.34 -1.09 -11.46
CA SER A 227 -1.29 -1.56 -12.47
C SER A 227 -2.66 -0.87 -12.36
N VAL A 228 -3.15 -0.70 -11.13
CA VAL A 228 -4.41 0.01 -10.87
C VAL A 228 -4.31 1.47 -11.35
N TYR A 229 -3.23 2.15 -11.02
CA TYR A 229 -2.98 3.54 -11.38
C TYR A 229 -2.93 3.74 -12.90
N GLN A 230 -2.33 2.80 -13.65
CA GLN A 230 -2.32 2.84 -15.11
C GLN A 230 -3.71 2.69 -15.74
N GLU A 231 -4.59 1.87 -15.17
CA GLU A 231 -5.95 1.64 -15.69
C GLU A 231 -6.93 2.77 -15.35
N VAL A 232 -6.78 3.41 -14.19
CA VAL A 232 -7.68 4.48 -13.74
C VAL A 232 -7.51 5.77 -14.56
N GLY A 233 -6.37 5.96 -15.22
CA GLY A 233 -6.19 7.05 -16.18
C GLY A 233 -6.18 8.46 -15.58
N GLU A 234 -6.14 8.60 -14.25
CA GLU A 234 -5.81 9.86 -13.58
C GLU A 234 -4.31 10.12 -13.79
N LYS A 235 -3.96 10.58 -15.00
CA LYS A 235 -2.64 11.11 -15.30
C LYS A 235 -2.42 12.29 -14.35
N ILE A 236 -1.49 12.09 -13.41
CA ILE A 236 -0.68 13.15 -12.82
C ILE A 236 -0.08 13.91 -14.02
#